data_AF-A0A6T9HKM8-F1
#
_entry.id   AF-A0A6T9HKM8-F1
#
_cell.length_a   1.000
_cell.length_b   1.000
_cell.length_c   1.000
_cell.angle_alpha   90.00
_cell.angle_beta   90.00
_cell.angle_gamma   90.00
#
_symmetry.space_group_name_H-M   'P 1'
#
loop_
_entity.id
_entity.type
_entity.pdbx_description
1 polymer ?
#
loop_
_entity_poly.entity_id
_entity_poly.type
_entity_poly.pdbx_seq_one_letter_code
_entity_poly.pdbx_strand_id
1 'polypeptide(L)'
;MEHGTSVSPVKEKPLGQLQELRERHEARADLEPPEMKVTREQMRDARVPLHFRDYCAHILIPLNECRHKTWFAPYKCTDLRHAYEKCQYDEFQRRVRIAQAEREDARAGGDE
;
A
#
# COMPACT_ATOMS: atom_id res chain seq x y z
N MET A 1 -1.62 -13.20 -24.18
CA MET A 1 -0.80 -13.93 -23.19
C MET A 1 -1.35 -13.57 -21.82
N GLU A 2 -2.19 -14.42 -21.25
CA GLU A 2 -2.73 -14.18 -19.91
C GLU A 2 -1.64 -14.52 -18.89
N HIS A 3 -0.95 -13.50 -18.37
CA HIS A 3 -0.11 -13.66 -17.18
C HIS A 3 -0.99 -13.73 -15.91
N GLY A 4 -2.06 -14.51 -15.97
CA GLY A 4 -2.98 -14.77 -14.88
C GLY A 4 -2.36 -15.80 -13.96
N THR A 5 -1.67 -15.33 -12.93
CA THR A 5 -1.07 -16.16 -11.89
C THR A 5 -2.14 -17.07 -11.30
N SER A 6 -1.97 -18.39 -11.41
CA SER A 6 -2.76 -19.40 -10.72
C SER A 6 -2.45 -19.35 -9.21
N VAL A 7 -2.94 -18.31 -8.53
CA VAL A 7 -2.78 -18.18 -7.08
C VAL A 7 -3.90 -18.97 -6.44
N SER A 8 -3.55 -19.98 -5.64
CA SER A 8 -4.52 -20.71 -4.83
C SER A 8 -5.30 -19.74 -3.94
N PRO A 9 -6.64 -19.82 -3.89
CA PRO A 9 -7.43 -18.95 -3.04
C PRO A 9 -7.07 -19.15 -1.56
N VAL A 10 -7.06 -18.06 -0.81
CA VAL A 10 -6.93 -18.09 0.66
C VAL A 10 -8.15 -18.82 1.22
N LYS A 11 -7.94 -19.68 2.24
CA LYS A 11 -9.05 -20.42 2.88
C LYS A 11 -10.05 -19.44 3.52
N GLU A 12 -11.31 -19.82 3.62
CA GLU A 12 -12.39 -18.94 4.09
C GLU A 12 -12.15 -18.38 5.49
N LYS A 13 -11.75 -19.24 6.45
CA LYS A 13 -11.45 -18.82 7.83
C LYS A 13 -10.36 -17.75 7.94
N PRO A 14 -9.15 -17.93 7.38
CA PRO A 14 -8.13 -16.88 7.43
C PRO A 14 -8.52 -15.64 6.61
N LEU A 15 -9.35 -15.76 5.57
CA LEU A 15 -9.88 -14.60 4.87
C LEU A 15 -10.77 -13.74 5.77
N GLY A 16 -11.66 -14.38 6.55
CA GLY A 16 -12.51 -13.69 7.53
C GLY A 16 -11.70 -12.94 8.59
N GLN A 17 -10.69 -13.60 9.17
CA GLN A 17 -9.80 -12.97 10.15
C GLN A 17 -9.07 -11.72 9.59
N LEU A 18 -8.66 -11.77 8.32
CA LEU A 18 -8.03 -10.63 7.66
C LEU A 18 -9.01 -9.49 7.37
N GLN A 19 -10.26 -9.82 7.03
CA GLN A 19 -11.33 -8.83 6.83
C GLN A 19 -11.67 -8.11 8.13
N GLU A 20 -11.86 -8.84 9.22
CA GLU A 20 -12.11 -8.29 10.56
C GLU A 20 -10.96 -7.37 11.02
N LEU A 21 -9.71 -7.77 10.78
CA LEU A 21 -8.55 -6.94 11.12
C LEU A 21 -8.55 -5.62 10.35
N ARG A 22 -8.90 -5.65 9.06
CA ARG A 22 -9.01 -4.47 8.22
C ARG A 22 -10.13 -3.55 8.70
N GLU A 23 -11.31 -4.10 9.00
CA GLU A 23 -12.47 -3.34 9.47
C GLU A 23 -12.18 -2.63 10.80
N ARG A 24 -11.45 -3.28 11.72
CA ARG A 24 -11.02 -2.64 12.99
C ARG A 24 -10.10 -1.45 12.77
N HIS A 25 -9.20 -1.52 11.79
CA HIS A 25 -8.33 -0.38 11.44
C HIS A 25 -9.10 0.73 10.74
N GLU A 26 -10.11 0.40 9.93
CA GLU A 26 -10.97 1.37 9.23
C GLU A 26 -11.96 2.07 10.19
N ALA A 27 -12.41 1.39 11.25
CA ALA A 27 -13.32 1.97 12.24
C ALA A 27 -12.70 3.11 13.08
N ARG A 28 -11.37 3.23 13.08
CA ARG A 28 -10.66 4.34 13.70
C ARG A 28 -10.59 5.51 12.71
N ALA A 29 -11.43 6.53 12.92
CA ALA A 29 -11.57 7.67 12.02
C ALA A 29 -10.26 8.45 11.77
N ASP A 30 -9.31 8.42 12.70
CA ASP A 30 -7.98 9.04 12.56
C ASP A 30 -6.99 8.22 11.70
N LEU A 31 -7.37 7.00 11.30
CA LEU A 31 -6.56 6.02 10.58
C LEU A 31 -7.20 5.56 9.26
N GLU A 32 -8.18 6.29 8.72
CA GLU A 32 -8.82 5.97 7.45
C GLU A 32 -7.77 5.70 6.35
N PRO A 33 -7.91 4.61 5.56
CA PRO A 33 -7.03 4.36 4.43
C PRO A 33 -7.19 5.46 3.36
N PRO A 34 -6.10 5.91 2.73
CA PRO A 34 -6.21 6.87 1.63
C PRO A 34 -6.90 6.24 0.42
N GLU A 35 -7.47 7.07 -0.46
CA GLU A 35 -8.12 6.59 -1.67
C GLU A 35 -7.13 5.90 -2.63
N MET A 36 -7.49 4.70 -3.11
CA MET A 36 -6.74 4.01 -4.17
C MET A 36 -6.97 4.68 -5.52
N LYS A 37 -5.98 5.46 -5.98
CA LYS A 37 -6.05 6.18 -7.26
C LYS A 37 -5.73 5.33 -8.51
N VAL A 38 -5.34 4.07 -8.33
CA VAL A 38 -4.99 3.15 -9.43
C VAL A 38 -5.79 1.87 -9.31
N THR A 39 -6.29 1.38 -10.44
CA THR A 39 -6.97 0.09 -10.52
C THR A 39 -5.98 -1.07 -10.50
N ARG A 40 -6.46 -2.25 -10.12
CA ARG A 40 -5.65 -3.48 -10.12
C ARG A 40 -5.14 -3.86 -11.52
N GLU A 41 -5.92 -3.59 -12.56
CA GLU A 41 -5.56 -3.86 -13.95
C GLU A 41 -4.41 -2.96 -14.41
N GLN A 42 -4.47 -1.65 -14.12
CA GLN A 42 -3.38 -0.72 -14.41
C GLN A 42 -2.07 -1.12 -13.73
N MET A 43 -2.11 -1.57 -12.47
CA MET A 43 -0.91 -2.08 -11.77
C MET A 43 -0.35 -3.37 -12.38
N ARG A 44 -1.24 -4.26 -12.87
CA ARG A 44 -0.83 -5.47 -13.59
C ARG A 44 -0.16 -5.11 -14.91
N ASP A 45 -0.76 -4.21 -15.68
CA ASP A 45 -0.30 -3.84 -17.02
C ASP A 45 1.03 -3.07 -16.95
N ALA A 46 1.20 -2.22 -15.93
CA ALA A 46 2.47 -1.57 -15.60
C ALA A 46 3.51 -2.51 -14.94
N ARG A 47 3.18 -3.80 -14.77
CA ARG A 47 4.04 -4.84 -14.18
C ARG A 47 4.62 -4.44 -12.81
N VAL A 48 3.82 -3.76 -11.98
CA VAL A 48 4.24 -3.35 -10.64
C VAL A 48 4.44 -4.60 -9.76
N PRO A 49 5.61 -4.78 -9.10
CA PRO A 49 5.82 -5.87 -8.15
C PRO A 49 4.84 -5.82 -6.98
N LEU A 50 4.46 -6.98 -6.44
CA LEU A 50 3.42 -7.09 -5.40
C LEU A 50 3.68 -6.21 -4.17
N HIS A 51 4.94 -6.10 -3.74
CA HIS A 51 5.32 -5.30 -2.58
C HIS A 51 5.18 -3.80 -2.79
N PHE A 52 5.07 -3.33 -4.04
CA PHE A 52 4.86 -1.92 -4.39
C PHE A 52 3.44 -1.62 -4.89
N ARG A 53 2.50 -2.57 -4.74
CA ARG A 53 1.07 -2.36 -5.06
C ARG A 53 0.33 -1.78 -3.88
N ASP A 54 0.83 -0.66 -3.36
CA ASP A 54 0.25 0.10 -2.27
C ASP A 54 -0.49 1.35 -2.79
N TYR A 55 -1.00 2.15 -1.85
CA TYR A 55 -1.69 3.41 -2.16
C TYR A 55 -0.84 4.41 -2.95
N CYS A 56 0.49 4.25 -2.97
CA CYS A 56 1.43 5.13 -3.68
C CYS A 56 1.74 4.69 -5.12
N ALA A 57 1.15 3.58 -5.58
CA ALA A 57 1.38 3.05 -6.93
C ALA A 57 1.05 4.06 -8.06
N HIS A 58 0.14 5.01 -7.82
CA HIS A 58 -0.21 6.07 -8.79
C HIS A 58 0.96 6.98 -9.14
N ILE A 59 1.96 7.09 -8.28
CA ILE A 59 3.18 7.88 -8.51
C ILE A 59 4.29 6.98 -9.05
N LEU A 60 4.33 5.72 -8.61
CA LEU A 60 5.37 4.77 -9.02
C LEU A 60 5.29 4.44 -10.52
N ILE A 61 4.08 4.27 -11.06
CA ILE A 61 3.89 3.99 -12.49
C ILE A 61 4.52 5.10 -13.36
N PRO A 62 4.15 6.39 -13.22
CA PRO A 62 4.77 7.45 -14.01
C PRO A 62 6.27 7.65 -13.70
N LEU A 63 6.71 7.40 -12.46
CA LEU A 63 8.14 7.43 -12.12
C LEU A 63 8.93 6.37 -12.89
N ASN A 64 8.43 5.15 -12.98
CA ASN A 64 9.10 4.07 -13.71
C ASN A 64 9.10 4.35 -15.23
N GLU A 65 8.01 4.89 -15.77
CA GLU A 65 8.00 5.36 -17.17
C GLU A 65 9.07 6.44 -17.42
N CYS A 66 9.18 7.44 -16.54
CA CYS A 66 10.21 8.48 -16.62
C CYS A 66 11.62 7.88 -16.59
N ARG A 67 11.87 6.95 -15.68
CA ARG A 67 13.16 6.24 -15.56
C ARG A 67 13.50 5.49 -16.83
N HIS A 68 12.57 4.74 -17.41
CA HIS A 68 12.80 4.03 -18.66
C HIS A 68 13.07 4.99 -19.83
N LYS A 69 12.29 6.06 -19.97
CA LYS A 69 12.48 7.07 -21.03
C LYS A 69 13.82 7.81 -20.94
N THR A 70 14.35 7.99 -19.73
CA THR A 70 15.57 8.76 -19.46
C THR A 70 16.79 7.90 -19.17
N TRP A 71 16.72 6.59 -19.45
CA TRP A 71 17.81 5.64 -19.16
C TRP A 71 18.28 5.69 -17.70
N PHE A 72 17.34 5.87 -16.77
CA PHE A 72 17.56 5.92 -15.32
C PHE A 72 18.51 7.03 -14.87
N ALA A 73 18.59 8.14 -15.62
CA ALA A 73 19.40 9.29 -15.23
C ALA A 73 18.90 9.88 -13.88
N PRO A 74 19.77 9.98 -12.85
CA PRO A 74 19.33 10.28 -11.48
C PRO A 74 18.74 11.69 -11.30
N TYR A 75 19.08 12.62 -12.17
CA TYR A 75 18.69 14.03 -12.09
C TYR A 75 17.44 14.39 -12.92
N LYS A 76 16.87 13.47 -13.70
CA LYS A 76 15.75 13.78 -14.62
C LYS A 76 14.36 13.59 -14.01
N CYS A 77 14.19 12.62 -13.11
CA CYS A 77 12.89 12.25 -12.54
C CYS A 77 12.78 12.60 -11.04
N THR A 78 13.48 13.64 -10.59
CA THR A 78 13.62 13.99 -9.16
C THR A 78 12.31 14.31 -8.49
N ASP A 79 11.43 15.05 -9.16
CA ASP A 79 10.16 15.49 -8.57
C ASP A 79 9.22 14.30 -8.36
N LEU A 80 9.12 13.42 -9.35
CA LEU A 80 8.37 12.16 -9.25
C LEU A 80 8.97 11.24 -8.17
N ARG A 81 10.30 11.21 -8.05
CA ARG A 81 10.98 10.45 -7.00
C ARG A 81 10.62 10.96 -5.61
N HIS A 82 10.76 12.28 -5.38
CA HIS A 82 10.43 12.89 -4.09
C HIS A 82 8.95 12.78 -3.76
N ALA A 83 8.05 12.91 -4.75
CA ALA A 83 6.63 12.71 -4.56
C ALA A 83 6.31 11.28 -4.11
N TYR A 84 6.95 10.28 -4.72
CA TYR A 84 6.80 8.88 -4.33
C TYR A 84 7.36 8.63 -2.92
N GLU A 85 8.56 9.13 -2.62
CA GLU A 85 9.20 9.00 -1.30
C GLU A 85 8.35 9.66 -0.20
N LYS A 86 7.77 10.83 -0.45
CA LYS A 86 6.86 11.49 0.48
C LYS A 86 5.60 10.66 0.72
N CYS A 87 4.98 10.14 -0.35
CA CYS A 87 3.80 9.28 -0.21
C CYS A 87 4.08 8.05 0.65
N GLN A 88 5.22 7.38 0.40
CA GLN A 88 5.67 6.22 1.19
C GLN A 88 5.90 6.58 2.66
N TYR A 89 6.48 7.76 2.92
CA TYR A 89 6.67 8.25 4.28
C TYR A 89 5.33 8.49 4.99
N ASP A 90 4.38 9.14 4.33
CA ASP A 90 3.06 9.43 4.89
C ASP A 90 2.30 8.12 5.23
N GLU A 91 2.37 7.11 4.34
CA GLU A 91 1.82 5.77 4.57
C GLU A 91 2.53 5.03 5.72
N PHE A 92 3.86 5.15 5.83
CA PHE A 92 4.61 4.62 6.96
C PHE A 92 4.15 5.24 8.28
N GLN A 93 4.02 6.57 8.34
CA GLN A 93 3.53 7.28 9.53
C GLN A 93 2.10 6.83 9.91
N ARG A 94 1.24 6.58 8.92
CA ARG A 94 -0.09 5.99 9.16
C ARG A 94 0.01 4.61 9.80
N ARG A 95 0.88 3.72 9.29
CA ARG A 95 1.09 2.38 9.88
C ARG A 95 1.69 2.41 11.28
N VAL A 96 2.56 3.37 11.57
CA VAL A 96 3.08 3.60 12.93
C VAL A 96 1.94 3.96 13.88
N ARG A 97 1.02 4.85 13.46
CA ARG A 97 -0.15 5.22 14.26
C ARG A 97 -1.09 4.02 14.50
N ILE A 98 -1.32 3.19 13.48
CA ILE A 98 -2.06 1.91 13.65
C ILE A 98 -1.40 1.04 14.72
N ALA A 99 -0.09 0.81 14.62
CA ALA A 99 0.63 -0.02 15.58
C ALA A 99 0.67 0.57 16.99
N GLN A 100 0.68 1.91 17.12
CA GLN A 100 0.58 2.58 18.42
C GLN A 100 -0.80 2.38 19.04
N ALA A 101 -1.86 2.58 18.25
CA ALA A 101 -3.24 2.43 18.70
C ALA A 101 -3.55 0.98 19.12
N GLU A 102 -3.04 -0.03 18.39
CA GLU A 102 -3.13 -1.44 18.78
C GLU A 102 -2.41 -1.73 20.11
N ARG A 103 -1.27 -1.10 20.37
CA ARG A 103 -0.54 -1.25 21.64
C ARG A 103 -1.28 -0.59 22.80
N GLU A 104 -1.99 0.52 22.55
CA GLU A 104 -2.83 1.19 23.54
C GLU A 104 -4.04 0.33 23.90
N ASP A 105 -4.72 -0.26 22.91
CA ASP A 105 -5.83 -1.21 23.16
C ASP A 105 -5.36 -2.41 23.97
N ALA A 106 -4.21 -2.98 23.61
CA ALA A 106 -3.66 -4.14 24.30
C ALA A 106 -3.26 -3.81 25.76
N ARG A 107 -2.87 -2.56 26.05
CA ARG A 107 -2.61 -2.10 27.42
C ARG A 107 -3.91 -1.87 28.19
N ALA A 108 -4.92 -1.28 27.55
CA ALA A 108 -6.23 -1.03 28.17
C ALA A 108 -7.01 -2.33 28.44
N GLY A 109 -6.87 -3.34 27.59
CA GLY A 109 -7.49 -4.68 27.76
C GLY A 109 -6.73 -5.62 28.70
N GLY A 110 -5.65 -5.16 29.35
CA GLY A 110 -4.90 -5.91 30.36
C GLY A 110 -5.34 -5.64 31.81
N ASP A 111 -6.38 -4.82 32.01
CA ASP A 111 -7.00 -4.48 33.30
C ASP A 111 -8.34 -5.25 33.49
N GLU A 112 -8.40 -6.51 33.03
CA GLU A 112 -9.54 -7.44 33.25
C GLU A 112 -9.08 -8.73 33.94
#